data_AF-A0A926IU12-F1
#
_entry.id   AF-A0A926IU12-F1
#
_cell.length_a   1.000
_cell.length_b   1.000
_cell.length_c   1.000
_cell.angle_alpha   90.00
_cell.angle_beta   90.00
_cell.angle_gamma   90.00
#
_symmetry.space_group_name_H-M   'P 1'
#
loop_
_entity.id
_entity.type
_entity.pdbx_description
1 polymer ?
#
loop_
_entity_poly.entity_id
_entity_poly.type
_entity_poly.pdbx_seq_one_letter_code
_entity_poly.pdbx_strand_id
1 'polypeptide(L)'
;MRCGYSLSVTDSNSGLTSNGWPSPDQGGSDIVGSTSAGEVFRISVASNGTVTLTQSAELDHLPEDVDNSNDNNLISLANGKVLLSATVTVVDGDNDTATGTVSADLVATSASRMTYRA
;
A
#
# COMPACT_ATOMS: atom_id res chain seq x y z
N MET A 1 -20.57 -1.84 18.97
CA MET A 1 -19.97 -1.47 17.66
C MET A 1 -18.49 -1.83 17.70
N ARG A 2 -17.98 -2.53 16.70
CA ARG A 2 -16.55 -2.81 16.52
C ARG A 2 -16.13 -2.26 15.16
N CYS A 3 -15.05 -1.48 15.13
CA CYS A 3 -14.42 -1.00 13.91
C CYS A 3 -13.02 -1.60 13.77
N GLY A 4 -12.60 -1.83 12.53
CA GLY A 4 -11.28 -2.37 12.22
C GLY A 4 -10.79 -1.91 10.85
N TYR A 5 -9.47 -1.87 10.69
CA TYR A 5 -8.80 -1.57 9.43
C TYR A 5 -7.99 -2.77 8.97
N SER A 6 -7.95 -2.98 7.65
CA SER A 6 -7.11 -4.01 7.03
C SER A 6 -6.53 -3.52 5.71
N LEU A 7 -5.37 -4.05 5.37
CA LEU A 7 -4.74 -3.89 4.07
C LEU A 7 -4.96 -5.15 3.24
N SER A 8 -5.11 -4.99 1.92
CA SER A 8 -5.16 -6.10 0.98
C SER A 8 -4.44 -5.76 -0.32
N VAL A 9 -3.77 -6.74 -0.91
CA VAL A 9 -3.23 -6.66 -2.27
C VAL A 9 -4.21 -7.28 -3.27
N THR A 10 -4.39 -6.64 -4.42
CA THR A 10 -5.20 -7.20 -5.53
C THR A 10 -4.40 -8.10 -6.46
N ASP A 11 -3.07 -8.00 -6.41
CA ASP A 11 -2.10 -8.81 -7.14
C ASP A 11 -0.83 -8.89 -6.28
N SER A 12 -0.23 -10.09 -6.15
CA SER A 12 0.95 -10.31 -5.30
C SER A 12 2.27 -9.84 -5.93
N ASN A 13 2.26 -9.41 -7.19
CA ASN A 13 3.40 -8.83 -7.86
C ASN A 13 3.33 -7.30 -7.73
N SER A 14 4.17 -6.77 -6.83
CA SER A 14 4.33 -5.32 -6.63
C SER A 14 4.75 -4.59 -7.91
N GLY A 15 5.47 -5.30 -8.80
CA GLY A 15 6.17 -4.69 -9.94
C GLY A 15 7.44 -3.96 -9.52
N LEU A 16 7.82 -4.04 -8.25
CA LEU A 16 9.02 -3.43 -7.68
C LEU A 16 10.15 -4.45 -7.60
N THR A 17 11.36 -3.99 -7.84
CA THR A 17 12.57 -4.80 -7.69
C THR A 17 13.52 -4.17 -6.68
N SER A 18 14.37 -5.01 -6.10
CA SER A 18 15.51 -4.60 -5.29
C SER A 18 16.70 -5.44 -5.70
N ASN A 19 17.82 -4.81 -6.06
CA ASN A 19 18.99 -5.49 -6.60
C ASN A 19 18.69 -6.33 -7.85
N GLY A 20 17.70 -5.93 -8.65
CA GLY A 20 17.23 -6.62 -9.85
C GLY A 20 16.33 -7.84 -9.56
N TRP A 21 15.98 -8.11 -8.30
CA TRP A 21 15.11 -9.22 -7.92
C TRP A 21 13.68 -8.74 -7.64
N PRO A 22 12.64 -9.47 -8.12
CA PRO A 22 11.26 -9.16 -7.79
C PRO A 22 11.04 -9.17 -6.27
N SER A 23 10.29 -8.19 -5.77
CA SER A 23 9.81 -8.17 -4.38
C SER A 23 8.33 -8.59 -4.34
N PRO A 24 8.00 -9.91 -4.32
CA PRO A 24 6.64 -10.38 -4.17
C PRO A 24 6.03 -9.91 -2.84
N ASP A 25 4.79 -9.44 -2.91
CA ASP A 25 4.00 -9.00 -1.77
C ASP A 25 3.32 -10.20 -1.12
N GLN A 26 3.71 -10.53 0.11
CA GLN A 26 2.98 -11.53 0.88
C GLN A 26 1.91 -10.84 1.74
N GLY A 27 0.63 -11.09 1.41
CA GLY A 27 -0.50 -10.54 2.14
C GLY A 27 -0.70 -11.20 3.52
N GLY A 28 -0.67 -10.38 4.58
CA GLY A 28 -1.02 -10.71 5.96
C GLY A 28 -1.73 -9.53 6.63
N SER A 29 -1.41 -9.21 7.90
CA SER A 29 -1.84 -7.93 8.51
C SER A 29 -1.13 -6.72 7.89
N ASP A 30 0.12 -6.95 7.47
CA ASP A 30 0.95 -6.03 6.72
C ASP A 30 1.09 -6.53 5.27
N ILE A 31 1.47 -5.62 4.39
CA ILE A 31 1.92 -5.94 3.03
C ILE A 31 3.45 -5.84 3.04
N VAL A 32 4.13 -6.94 2.79
CA VAL A 32 5.59 -7.02 2.85
C VAL A 32 6.13 -7.40 1.48
N GLY A 33 6.93 -6.52 0.88
CA GLY A 33 7.73 -6.84 -0.29
C GLY A 33 9.12 -7.32 0.16
N SER A 34 9.52 -8.51 -0.29
CA SER A 34 10.79 -9.14 0.12
C SER A 34 11.53 -9.79 -1.04
N THR A 35 12.86 -9.84 -0.98
CA THR A 35 13.69 -10.68 -1.86
C THR A 35 14.23 -11.88 -1.09
N SER A 36 15.09 -12.69 -1.73
CA SER A 36 15.85 -13.74 -1.05
C SER A 36 16.84 -13.19 0.01
N ALA A 37 17.19 -11.90 -0.06
CA ALA A 37 18.06 -11.23 0.92
C ALA A 37 17.30 -10.70 2.15
N GLY A 38 15.97 -10.61 2.09
CA GLY A 38 15.13 -10.15 3.20
C GLY A 38 14.05 -9.15 2.79
N GLU A 39 13.45 -8.51 3.79
CA GLU A 39 12.43 -7.46 3.63
C GLU A 39 13.01 -6.23 2.94
N VAL A 40 12.32 -5.74 1.91
CA VAL A 40 12.64 -4.50 1.20
C VAL A 40 11.75 -3.37 1.69
N PHE A 41 10.44 -3.62 1.80
CA PHE A 41 9.50 -2.66 2.35
C PHE A 41 8.33 -3.35 3.05
N ARG A 42 7.65 -2.58 3.90
CA ARG A 42 6.45 -2.99 4.61
C ARG A 42 5.44 -1.86 4.66
N ILE A 43 4.18 -2.17 4.35
CA ILE A 43 3.03 -1.30 4.57
C ILE A 43 2.20 -1.91 5.70
N SER A 44 1.98 -1.15 6.77
CA SER A 44 1.19 -1.57 7.93
C SER A 44 0.06 -0.58 8.18
N VAL A 45 -1.01 -1.03 8.84
CA VAL A 45 -2.11 -0.17 9.31
C VAL A 45 -2.36 -0.36 10.79
N ALA A 46 -2.34 0.75 11.53
CA ALA A 46 -2.67 0.75 12.95
C ALA A 46 -4.21 0.74 13.17
N SER A 47 -4.65 0.44 14.39
CA SER A 47 -6.08 0.36 14.73
C SER A 47 -6.85 1.68 14.55
N ASN A 48 -6.14 2.81 14.51
CA ASN A 48 -6.71 4.14 14.22
C ASN A 48 -6.74 4.47 12.72
N GLY A 49 -6.35 3.53 11.85
CA GLY A 49 -6.29 3.71 10.41
C GLY A 49 -5.03 4.40 9.89
N THR A 50 -4.05 4.72 10.75
CA THR A 50 -2.76 5.26 10.29
C THR A 50 -2.00 4.20 9.50
N VAL A 51 -1.71 4.51 8.24
CA VAL A 51 -0.89 3.67 7.37
C VAL A 51 0.57 4.11 7.45
N THR A 52 1.49 3.15 7.59
CA THR A 52 2.92 3.40 7.63
C THR A 52 3.63 2.60 6.54
N LEU A 53 4.45 3.27 5.73
CA LEU A 53 5.44 2.65 4.85
C LEU A 53 6.80 2.66 5.55
N THR A 54 7.42 1.50 5.70
CA THR A 54 8.81 1.35 6.13
C THR A 54 9.62 0.75 5.00
N GLN A 55 10.75 1.36 4.66
CA GLN A 55 11.70 0.87 3.67
C GLN A 55 12.96 0.38 4.40
N SER A 56 13.31 -0.88 4.18
CA SER A 56 14.40 -1.60 4.85
C SER A 56 15.57 -1.88 3.90
N ALA A 57 15.31 -1.88 2.59
CA ALA A 57 16.32 -1.95 1.53
C ALA A 57 15.93 -1.04 0.36
N GLU A 58 16.88 -0.81 -0.55
CA GLU A 58 16.65 0.01 -1.74
C GLU A 58 15.60 -0.59 -2.68
N LEU A 59 14.88 0.30 -3.36
CA LEU A 59 14.05 -0.05 -4.52
C LEU A 59 14.81 0.38 -5.76
N ASP A 60 14.85 -0.49 -6.77
CA ASP A 60 15.52 -0.16 -8.03
C ASP A 60 14.70 0.86 -8.78
N HIS A 61 15.33 2.00 -9.08
CA HIS A 61 14.79 3.00 -9.99
C HIS A 61 15.28 2.73 -11.42
N LEU A 62 14.66 3.38 -12.41
CA LEU A 62 15.09 3.25 -13.80
C LEU A 62 16.54 3.75 -13.95
N PRO A 63 17.33 3.18 -14.89
CA PRO A 63 18.73 3.55 -15.03
C PRO A 63 18.88 4.96 -15.60
N GLU A 64 19.82 5.73 -15.05
CA GLU A 64 20.17 7.08 -15.52
C GLU A 64 20.79 7.11 -16.93
N ASP A 65 21.13 5.94 -17.49
CA ASP A 65 21.76 5.80 -18.80
C ASP A 65 20.75 5.68 -19.96
N VAL A 66 19.45 5.61 -19.68
CA VAL A 66 18.40 5.36 -20.70
C VAL A 66 17.85 6.67 -21.29
N ASP A 67 17.82 7.76 -20.51
CA ASP A 67 17.59 9.12 -21.00
C ASP A 67 18.11 10.18 -20.01
N ASN A 68 18.03 11.46 -20.38
CA ASN A 68 18.51 12.59 -19.55
C ASN A 68 17.47 13.06 -18.51
N SER A 69 16.44 12.26 -18.24
CA SER A 69 15.42 12.53 -17.22
C SER A 69 15.85 11.89 -15.92
N ASN A 70 15.90 12.67 -14.85
CA ASN A 70 15.95 12.10 -13.50
C ASN A 70 14.52 11.65 -13.13
N ASP A 71 14.13 10.46 -13.58
CA ASP A 71 12.90 9.79 -13.18
C ASP A 71 13.08 8.93 -11.90
N ASN A 72 14.26 8.98 -11.31
CA ASN A 72 14.68 8.27 -10.09
C ASN A 72 13.97 8.73 -8.81
N ASN A 73 13.06 9.71 -8.89
CA ASN A 73 12.41 10.25 -7.70
C ASN A 73 11.00 9.71 -7.45
N LEU A 74 10.43 8.94 -8.39
CA LEU A 74 9.10 8.36 -8.23
C LEU A 74 9.02 6.95 -8.78
N ILE A 75 9.04 5.98 -7.87
CA ILE A 75 8.55 4.62 -8.13
C ILE A 75 7.24 4.42 -7.37
N SER A 76 6.21 3.93 -8.06
CA SER A 76 4.88 3.75 -7.49
C SER A 76 4.37 2.34 -7.73
N LEU A 77 3.65 1.80 -6.75
CA LEU A 77 2.77 0.65 -6.99
C LEU A 77 1.73 1.04 -8.06
N ALA A 78 1.28 0.06 -8.85
CA ALA A 78 0.22 0.34 -9.82
C ALA A 78 -1.11 0.71 -9.11
N ASN A 79 -1.97 1.49 -9.77
CA ASN A 79 -3.32 1.75 -9.27
C ASN A 79 -4.07 0.46 -8.96
N GLY A 80 -4.86 0.48 -7.89
CA GLY A 80 -5.66 -0.62 -7.39
C GLY A 80 -4.86 -1.72 -6.70
N LYS A 81 -3.52 -1.59 -6.58
CA LYS A 81 -2.68 -2.65 -6.01
C LYS A 81 -2.92 -2.83 -4.52
N VAL A 82 -2.98 -1.72 -3.77
CA VAL A 82 -3.13 -1.77 -2.31
C VAL A 82 -4.39 -1.06 -1.87
N LEU A 83 -5.31 -1.81 -1.26
CA LEU A 83 -6.54 -1.28 -0.71
C LEU A 83 -6.46 -1.22 0.81
N LEU A 84 -6.84 -0.07 1.37
CA LEU A 84 -7.18 0.09 2.78
C LEU A 84 -8.68 -0.06 2.96
N SER A 85 -9.11 -1.00 3.79
CA SER A 85 -10.52 -1.22 4.11
C SER A 85 -10.82 -0.87 5.57
N ALA A 86 -11.91 -0.14 5.79
CA ALA A 86 -12.49 0.12 7.10
C ALA A 86 -13.80 -0.69 7.23
N THR A 87 -13.88 -1.58 8.22
CA THR A 87 -15.05 -2.41 8.48
C THR A 87 -15.67 -2.02 9.81
N VAL A 88 -16.99 -1.87 9.82
CA VAL A 88 -17.79 -1.58 11.01
C VAL A 88 -18.82 -2.67 11.19
N THR A 89 -18.88 -3.26 12.37
CA THR A 89 -19.93 -4.19 12.80
C THR A 89 -20.73 -3.58 13.95
N VAL A 90 -22.04 -3.53 13.81
CA VAL A 90 -23.00 -3.09 14.83
C VAL A 90 -23.76 -4.31 15.33
N VAL A 91 -24.03 -4.34 16.63
CA VAL A 91 -24.92 -5.30 17.29
C VAL A 91 -25.99 -4.48 18.00
N ASP A 92 -27.26 -4.77 17.77
CA ASP A 92 -28.37 -4.07 18.42
C ASP A 92 -28.92 -4.85 19.63
N GLY A 93 -30.10 -4.46 20.11
CA GLY A 93 -30.61 -4.84 21.43
C GLY A 93 -31.04 -6.30 21.57
N ASP A 94 -31.26 -7.01 20.47
CA ASP A 94 -31.66 -8.43 20.46
C ASP A 94 -30.57 -9.34 19.87
N ASN A 95 -29.34 -8.82 19.78
CA ASN A 95 -28.15 -9.51 19.29
C ASN A 95 -28.08 -9.71 17.77
N ASP A 96 -28.91 -9.02 16.98
CA ASP A 96 -28.72 -8.97 15.53
C ASP A 96 -27.44 -8.21 15.17
N THR A 97 -26.77 -8.66 14.10
CA THR A 97 -25.50 -8.06 13.66
C THR A 97 -25.59 -7.53 12.23
N ALA A 98 -25.08 -6.32 12.01
CA ALA A 98 -24.91 -5.73 10.69
C ALA A 98 -23.45 -5.30 10.47
N THR A 99 -22.91 -5.56 9.28
CA THR A 99 -21.54 -5.19 8.92
C THR A 99 -21.51 -4.34 7.64
N GLY A 100 -20.71 -3.28 7.64
CA GLY A 100 -20.42 -2.46 6.48
C GLY A 100 -18.91 -2.28 6.29
N THR A 101 -18.47 -2.24 5.03
CA THR A 101 -17.06 -2.04 4.66
C THR A 101 -16.95 -0.91 3.63
N VAL A 102 -15.96 -0.04 3.81
CA VAL A 102 -15.55 0.98 2.84
C VAL A 102 -14.08 0.77 2.53
N SER A 103 -13.71 0.80 1.25
CA SER A 103 -12.33 0.60 0.79
C SER A 103 -11.85 1.78 -0.03
N ALA A 104 -10.56 2.12 0.11
CA ALA A 104 -9.87 3.12 -0.68
C ALA A 104 -8.55 2.55 -1.19
N ASP A 105 -8.19 2.89 -2.44
CA ASP A 105 -6.88 2.59 -2.99
C ASP A 105 -5.86 3.59 -2.45
N LEU A 106 -4.76 3.09 -1.87
CA LEU A 106 -3.70 3.92 -1.30
C LEU A 106 -2.84 4.61 -2.37
N VAL A 107 -2.94 4.15 -3.61
CA VAL A 107 -2.11 4.64 -4.72
C VAL A 107 -2.93 5.34 -5.79
N ALA A 108 -4.28 5.26 -5.72
CA ALA A 108 -5.16 5.97 -6.63
C ALA A 108 -4.86 7.46 -6.53
N THR A 109 -4.36 8.01 -7.63
CA THR A 109 -4.30 9.46 -7.89
C THR A 109 -5.72 10.03 -7.98
N SER A 110 -6.42 10.17 -6.86
CA SER A 110 -7.35 11.29 -6.68
C SER A 110 -6.50 12.51 -6.31
N ALA A 111 -5.81 13.05 -7.31
CA ALA A 111 -5.10 14.30 -7.19
C ALA A 111 -6.11 15.43 -6.93
N SER A 112 -6.35 15.76 -5.66
CA SER A 112 -6.63 17.16 -5.33
C SER A 112 -5.37 17.94 -5.71
N ARG A 113 -5.35 18.51 -6.93
CA ARG A 113 -4.31 19.44 -7.39
C ARG A 113 -4.15 20.55 -6.36
N MET A 114 -3.19 20.40 -5.44
CA MET A 114 -2.73 21.50 -4.62
C MET A 114 -1.89 22.39 -5.55
N THR A 115 -2.55 23.34 -6.21
CA THR A 115 -1.88 24.28 -7.11
C THR A 115 -1.14 25.28 -6.22
N TYR A 116 0.18 25.14 -6.05
CA TYR A 116 1.00 26.22 -5.50
C TYR A 116 1.13 27.29 -6.59
N ARG A 117 0.50 28.44 -6.39
CA ARG A 117 0.77 29.63 -7.21
C ARG A 117 1.96 30.34 -6.55
N ALA A 118 3.00 30.58 -7.34
CA ALA A 118 4.03 31.56 -7.00
C ALA A 118 3.45 32.97 -6.91
#